data_AF-G9QNK8-F1
#
_entry.id   AF-G9QNK8-F1
#
_cell.length_a   1.000
_cell.length_b   1.000
_cell.length_c   1.000
_cell.angle_alpha   90.00
_cell.angle_beta   90.00
_cell.angle_gamma   90.00
#
_symmetry.space_group_name_H-M   'P 1'
#
loop_
_entity.id
_entity.type
_entity.pdbx_description
1 polymer ?
#
loop_
_entity_poly.entity_id
_entity_poly.type
_entity_poly.pdbx_seq_one_letter_code
_entity_poly.pdbx_strand_id
1 'polypeptide(L)'
;MSKRSIPNVDWANQLESVIRQFVKEKLELIMREEIKNFLEIEQAGTSNMRNGYYQRNLDTQYGRIEGLLVPRDRNGEFQTQLFAPYQRHTGWLEEAIIKMYQSGMSTREIGKFIERILGKAYSPSTISRMTDIVKEDIEKWHKRPL
;
A
#
# COMPACT_ATOMS: atom_id res chain seq x y z
N MET A 1 -0.89 -43.73 -12.15
CA MET A 1 -0.43 -42.32 -12.17
C MET A 1 -0.71 -41.71 -10.80
N SER A 2 0.34 -41.43 -10.03
CA SER A 2 0.24 -40.94 -8.64
C SER A 2 -0.24 -39.49 -8.63
N LYS A 3 -1.44 -39.24 -8.08
CA LYS A 3 -1.84 -37.89 -7.67
C LYS A 3 -0.99 -37.52 -6.46
N ARG A 4 0.13 -36.83 -6.68
CA ARG A 4 0.86 -36.17 -5.59
C ARG A 4 -0.07 -35.09 -5.04
N SER A 5 -0.71 -35.38 -3.92
CA SER A 5 -1.42 -34.38 -3.11
C SER A 5 -0.42 -33.34 -2.66
N ILE A 6 -0.61 -32.08 -3.02
CA ILE A 6 0.16 -30.98 -2.46
C ILE A 6 -0.12 -30.99 -0.94
N PRO A 7 0.88 -31.07 -0.06
CA PRO A 7 0.65 -31.05 1.37
C PRO A 7 -0.14 -29.79 1.73
N ASN A 8 -1.11 -29.91 2.63
CA ASN A 8 -1.98 -28.82 3.09
C ASN A 8 -1.20 -27.58 3.64
N VAL A 9 0.08 -27.74 3.93
CA VAL A 9 0.97 -26.69 4.44
C VAL A 9 1.63 -25.88 3.31
N ASP A 10 1.84 -26.48 2.14
CA ASP A 10 2.54 -25.83 1.02
C ASP A 10 1.64 -24.79 0.33
N TRP A 11 0.36 -25.10 0.11
CA TRP A 11 -0.56 -24.13 -0.48
C TRP A 11 -0.84 -22.93 0.44
N ALA A 12 -0.90 -23.15 1.76
CA ALA A 12 -1.14 -22.07 2.72
C ALA A 12 0.01 -21.07 2.70
N ASN A 13 1.25 -21.57 2.72
CA ASN A 13 2.45 -20.74 2.60
C ASN A 13 2.52 -20.01 1.25
N GLN A 14 2.14 -20.67 0.16
CA GLN A 14 2.08 -20.06 -1.17
C GLN A 14 1.03 -18.94 -1.22
N LEU A 15 -0.17 -19.18 -0.68
CA LEU A 15 -1.23 -18.18 -0.61
C LEU A 15 -0.81 -16.98 0.24
N GLU A 16 -0.24 -17.22 1.42
CA GLU A 16 0.30 -16.15 2.26
C GLU A 16 1.38 -15.35 1.53
N SER A 17 2.24 -16.00 0.75
CA SER A 17 3.25 -15.32 -0.05
C SER A 17 2.62 -14.42 -1.13
N VAL A 18 1.58 -14.89 -1.81
CA VAL A 18 0.83 -14.09 -2.78
C VAL A 18 0.18 -12.89 -2.10
N ILE A 19 -0.43 -13.09 -0.92
CA ILE A 19 -1.04 -12.01 -0.14
C ILE A 19 0.01 -10.98 0.28
N ARG A 20 1.17 -11.42 0.80
CA ARG A 20 2.27 -10.52 1.19
C ARG A 20 2.77 -9.69 0.02
N GLN A 21 2.96 -10.31 -1.15
CA GLN A 21 3.41 -9.60 -2.34
C GLN A 21 2.38 -8.58 -2.82
N PHE A 22 1.11 -8.98 -2.83
CA PHE A 22 0.00 -8.09 -3.16
C PHE A 22 -0.06 -6.87 -2.22
N VAL A 23 -0.05 -7.10 -0.90
CA VAL A 23 -0.07 -6.03 0.10
C VAL A 23 1.14 -5.10 -0.06
N LYS A 24 2.34 -5.67 -0.27
CA LYS A 24 3.57 -4.91 -0.54
C LYS A 24 3.37 -3.94 -1.71
N GLU A 25 2.90 -4.44 -2.85
CA GLU A 25 2.70 -3.62 -4.05
C GLU A 25 1.73 -2.46 -3.81
N LYS A 26 0.66 -2.68 -3.02
CA LYS A 26 -0.35 -1.65 -2.76
C LYS A 26 0.14 -0.62 -1.75
N LEU A 27 0.90 -1.03 -0.74
CA LEU A 27 1.59 -0.10 0.16
C LEU A 27 2.55 0.80 -0.62
N GLU A 28 3.36 0.22 -1.49
CA GLU A 28 4.30 0.98 -2.32
C GLU A 28 3.58 1.93 -3.28
N LEU A 29 2.43 1.51 -3.84
CA LEU A 29 1.59 2.40 -4.66
C LEU A 29 1.13 3.62 -3.88
N ILE A 30 0.53 3.42 -2.70
CA ILE A 30 0.00 4.53 -1.89
C ILE A 30 1.14 5.46 -1.45
N MET A 31 2.27 4.92 -0.95
CA MET A 31 3.41 5.74 -0.54
C MET A 31 4.03 6.55 -1.70
N ARG A 32 4.02 6.01 -2.92
CA ARG A 32 4.46 6.75 -4.12
C ARG A 32 3.61 7.99 -4.36
N GLU A 33 2.31 7.89 -4.13
CA GLU A 33 1.41 9.04 -4.26
C GLU A 33 1.50 10.00 -3.07
N GLU A 34 1.75 9.50 -1.86
CA GLU A 34 2.02 10.34 -0.70
C GLU A 34 3.25 11.23 -0.90
N ILE A 35 4.39 10.66 -1.33
CA ILE A 35 5.60 11.47 -1.53
C ILE A 35 5.44 12.45 -2.69
N LYS A 36 4.71 12.06 -3.75
CA LYS A 36 4.40 12.97 -4.86
C LYS A 36 3.62 14.17 -4.34
N ASN A 37 2.58 13.93 -3.54
CA ASN A 37 1.79 14.98 -2.94
C ASN A 37 2.61 15.88 -2.00
N PHE A 38 3.43 15.27 -1.14
CA PHE A 38 4.32 15.99 -0.23
C PHE A 38 5.24 16.96 -0.99
N LEU A 39 5.85 16.50 -2.09
CA LEU A 39 6.74 17.33 -2.90
C LEU A 39 6.00 18.45 -3.66
N GLU A 40 4.82 18.14 -4.22
CA GLU A 40 4.05 19.09 -5.04
C GLU A 40 3.29 20.14 -4.23
N ILE A 41 2.91 19.83 -3.00
CA ILE A 41 2.06 20.69 -2.16
C ILE A 41 2.82 21.24 -0.96
N GLU A 42 3.38 20.36 -0.12
CA GLU A 42 3.98 20.77 1.15
C GLU A 42 5.37 21.36 0.98
N GLN A 43 6.12 20.88 0.00
CA GLN A 43 7.48 21.34 -0.34
C GLN A 43 7.50 22.21 -1.60
N ALA A 44 6.35 22.73 -2.02
CA ALA A 44 6.23 23.55 -3.22
C ALA A 44 7.13 24.79 -3.13
N GLY A 45 7.97 25.00 -4.16
CA GLY A 45 8.91 26.12 -4.21
C GLY A 45 10.21 25.91 -3.44
N THR A 46 10.43 24.73 -2.84
CA THR A 46 11.73 24.34 -2.28
C THR A 46 12.61 23.64 -3.32
N SER A 47 13.88 23.40 -3.01
CA SER A 47 14.77 22.56 -3.81
C SER A 47 14.66 21.07 -3.47
N ASN A 48 13.73 20.70 -2.59
CA ASN A 48 13.54 19.32 -2.17
C ASN A 48 13.02 18.48 -3.34
N MET A 49 13.49 17.24 -3.41
CA MET A 49 13.18 16.33 -4.50
C MET A 49 13.23 14.91 -4.00
N ARG A 50 12.56 14.01 -4.72
CA ARG A 50 12.64 12.58 -4.46
C ARG A 50 14.08 12.09 -4.58
N ASN A 51 14.53 11.29 -3.62
CA ASN A 51 15.89 10.73 -3.56
C ASN A 51 15.89 9.21 -3.38
N GLY A 52 15.16 8.53 -4.28
CA GLY A 52 15.05 7.07 -4.31
C GLY A 52 14.16 6.49 -3.21
N TYR A 53 14.56 5.33 -2.71
CA TYR A 53 13.85 4.55 -1.70
C TYR A 53 14.85 4.00 -0.68
N TYR A 54 14.39 3.75 0.54
CA TYR A 54 15.06 2.83 1.46
C TYR A 54 14.24 1.54 1.58
N GLN A 55 14.91 0.44 1.91
CA GLN A 55 14.26 -0.84 2.14
C GLN A 55 14.01 -1.05 3.63
N ARG A 56 12.85 -1.58 3.96
CA ARG A 56 12.55 -2.09 5.31
C ARG A 56 11.71 -3.35 5.26
N ASN A 57 11.68 -4.08 6.37
CA ASN A 57 10.75 -5.19 6.56
C ASN A 57 9.52 -4.72 7.35
N LEU A 58 8.37 -5.31 7.06
CA LEU A 58 7.11 -5.04 7.76
C LEU A 58 6.46 -6.38 8.12
N ASP A 59 6.29 -6.63 9.40
CA ASP A 59 5.57 -7.80 9.94
C ASP A 59 4.06 -7.55 9.82
N THR A 60 3.36 -8.55 9.28
CA THR A 60 1.90 -8.57 9.08
C THR A 60 1.33 -9.88 9.61
N GLN A 61 0.02 -10.00 9.71
CA GLN A 61 -0.63 -11.26 10.09
C GLN A 61 -0.39 -12.41 9.10
N TYR A 62 -0.03 -12.10 7.85
CA TYR A 62 0.29 -13.08 6.80
C TYR A 62 1.80 -13.35 6.71
N GLY A 63 2.58 -12.94 7.72
CA GLY A 63 4.03 -13.05 7.76
C GLY A 63 4.76 -11.76 7.39
N ARG A 64 6.09 -11.84 7.32
CA ARG A 64 6.97 -10.69 7.06
C ARG A 64 6.98 -10.32 5.57
N ILE A 65 6.61 -9.08 5.26
CA ILE A 65 6.90 -8.44 3.97
C ILE A 65 8.37 -8.02 3.97
N GLU A 66 9.16 -8.61 3.09
CA GLU A 66 10.58 -8.31 2.92
C GLU A 66 10.82 -7.25 1.85
N GLY A 67 11.79 -6.36 2.11
CA GLY A 67 12.27 -5.38 1.12
C GLY A 67 11.18 -4.42 0.65
N LEU A 68 10.30 -3.96 1.54
CA LEU A 68 9.33 -2.92 1.27
C LEU A 68 10.07 -1.63 0.90
N LEU A 69 9.76 -1.08 -0.29
CA LEU A 69 10.39 0.14 -0.79
C LEU A 69 9.64 1.37 -0.29
N VAL A 70 10.20 2.04 0.72
CA VAL A 70 9.63 3.29 1.24
C VAL A 70 10.32 4.47 0.54
N PRO A 71 9.56 5.35 -0.13
CA PRO A 71 10.15 6.48 -0.83
C PRO A 71 10.71 7.49 0.18
N ARG A 72 11.73 8.23 -0.25
CA ARG A 72 12.32 9.30 0.55
C ARG A 72 12.62 10.53 -0.31
N ASP A 73 12.60 11.68 0.32
CA ASP A 73 13.03 12.94 -0.24
C ASP A 73 14.52 13.20 0.06
N ARG A 74 15.06 14.28 -0.50
CA ARG A 74 16.47 14.63 -0.37
C ARG A 74 16.80 15.12 1.04
N ASN A 75 15.86 15.82 1.66
CA ASN A 75 16.03 16.41 2.98
C ASN A 75 15.69 15.43 4.12
N GLY A 76 15.00 14.33 3.81
CA GLY A 76 14.58 13.33 4.80
C GLY A 76 13.38 13.78 5.64
N GLU A 77 12.56 14.67 5.09
CA GLU A 77 11.39 15.27 5.74
C GLU A 77 10.11 14.45 5.50
N PHE A 78 10.06 13.64 4.43
CA PHE A 78 8.89 12.84 4.11
C PHE A 78 8.69 11.68 5.10
N GLN A 79 7.47 11.56 5.62
CA GLN A 79 7.02 10.41 6.40
C GLN A 79 5.65 9.93 5.90
N THR A 80 5.55 8.66 5.53
CA THR A 80 4.27 8.03 5.16
C THR A 80 3.32 8.00 6.34
N GLN A 81 2.03 8.18 6.07
CA GLN A 81 0.96 8.12 7.06
C GLN A 81 0.41 6.70 7.25
N LEU A 82 0.86 5.73 6.43
CA LEU A 82 0.40 4.34 6.51
C LEU A 82 0.89 3.63 7.79
N PHE A 83 2.07 4.01 8.28
CA PHE A 83 2.66 3.44 9.49
C PHE A 83 3.69 4.41 10.09
N ALA A 84 3.94 4.31 11.39
CA ALA A 84 4.92 5.16 12.06
C ALA A 84 6.37 4.78 11.66
N PRO A 85 7.33 5.72 11.80
CA PRO A 85 8.75 5.40 11.75
C PRO A 85 9.07 4.24 12.70
N TYR A 86 9.87 3.28 12.23
CA TYR A 86 10.26 2.07 12.98
C TYR A 86 9.13 1.10 13.38
N GLN A 87 7.87 1.40 13.03
CA GLN A 87 6.78 0.45 13.27
C GLN A 87 7.01 -0.82 12.46
N ARG A 88 7.22 -1.93 13.17
CA ARG A 88 7.46 -3.25 12.56
C ARG A 88 6.19 -4.04 12.33
N HIS A 89 5.13 -3.80 13.09
CA HIS A 89 3.89 -4.56 12.99
C HIS A 89 2.73 -3.65 12.59
N THR A 90 2.07 -3.97 11.49
CA THR A 90 0.76 -3.42 11.11
C THR A 90 -0.15 -4.63 11.01
N GLY A 91 -1.21 -4.70 11.82
CA GLY A 91 -2.17 -5.80 11.75
C GLY A 91 -3.45 -5.45 10.98
N TRP A 92 -3.80 -4.15 10.98
CA TRP A 92 -5.06 -3.66 10.42
C TRP A 92 -4.91 -3.21 8.96
N LEU A 93 -3.70 -2.87 8.54
CA LEU A 93 -3.43 -2.19 7.28
C LEU A 93 -3.54 -3.15 6.10
N GLU A 94 -2.97 -4.33 6.25
CA GLU A 94 -3.04 -5.42 5.28
C GLU A 94 -4.46 -5.94 5.10
N GLU A 95 -5.23 -6.10 6.20
CA GLU A 95 -6.64 -6.52 6.09
C GLU A 95 -7.45 -5.54 5.28
N ALA A 96 -7.17 -4.27 5.49
CA ALA A 96 -7.96 -3.22 4.90
C ALA A 96 -7.61 -3.04 3.41
N ILE A 97 -6.34 -3.19 3.05
CA ILE A 97 -5.91 -3.33 1.65
C ILE A 97 -6.59 -4.55 1.01
N ILE A 98 -6.59 -5.71 1.66
CA ILE A 98 -7.25 -6.91 1.12
C ILE A 98 -8.75 -6.66 0.93
N LYS A 99 -9.43 -6.11 1.94
CA LYS A 99 -10.87 -5.79 1.89
C LYS A 99 -11.20 -4.83 0.74
N MET A 100 -10.37 -3.82 0.48
CA MET A 100 -10.60 -2.90 -0.63
C MET A 100 -10.59 -3.56 -2.00
N TYR A 101 -9.76 -4.60 -2.19
CA TYR A 101 -9.61 -5.28 -3.47
C TYR A 101 -10.44 -6.56 -3.56
N GLN A 102 -11.18 -6.91 -2.50
CA GLN A 102 -12.25 -7.89 -2.58
C GLN A 102 -13.41 -7.30 -3.38
N SER A 103 -13.92 -8.08 -4.32
CA SER A 103 -15.09 -7.69 -5.12
C SER A 103 -16.27 -7.36 -4.20
N GLY A 104 -16.89 -6.19 -4.41
CA GLY A 104 -18.09 -5.76 -3.69
C GLY A 104 -17.94 -4.45 -2.90
N MET A 105 -16.73 -3.91 -2.74
CA MET A 105 -16.56 -2.57 -2.16
C MET A 105 -16.88 -1.49 -3.18
N SER A 106 -17.77 -0.56 -2.83
CA SER A 106 -18.10 0.59 -3.67
C SER A 106 -16.98 1.63 -3.70
N THR A 107 -16.93 2.42 -4.78
CA THR A 107 -16.03 3.58 -4.93
C THR A 107 -16.11 4.56 -3.75
N ARG A 108 -17.29 4.68 -3.14
CA ARG A 108 -17.54 5.52 -1.97
C ARG A 108 -16.93 4.93 -0.71
N GLU A 109 -16.98 3.61 -0.52
CA GLU A 109 -16.36 2.93 0.62
C GLU A 109 -14.84 2.99 0.54
N ILE A 110 -14.27 2.83 -0.66
CA ILE A 110 -12.83 3.03 -0.92
C ILE A 110 -12.42 4.46 -0.51
N GLY A 111 -13.15 5.48 -0.96
CA GLY A 111 -12.86 6.88 -0.61
C GLY A 111 -12.92 7.14 0.89
N LYS A 112 -13.97 6.66 1.59
CA LYS A 112 -14.08 6.78 3.05
C LYS A 112 -12.92 6.10 3.78
N PHE A 113 -12.44 4.98 3.26
CA PHE A 113 -11.32 4.27 3.84
C PHE A 113 -10.01 5.07 3.71
N ILE A 114 -9.72 5.58 2.51
CA ILE A 114 -8.56 6.45 2.27
C ILE A 114 -8.64 7.69 3.15
N GLU A 115 -9.80 8.34 3.22
CA GLU A 115 -10.04 9.51 4.09
C GLU A 115 -9.81 9.19 5.57
N ARG A 116 -10.23 8.02 6.05
CA ARG A 116 -10.01 7.62 7.45
C ARG A 116 -8.53 7.53 7.83
N ILE A 117 -7.68 7.09 6.90
CA ILE A 117 -6.24 6.90 7.16
C ILE A 117 -5.47 8.19 6.90
N LEU A 118 -5.71 8.79 5.74
CA LEU A 118 -4.90 9.86 5.19
C LEU A 118 -5.52 11.24 5.41
N GLY A 119 -6.83 11.33 5.70
CA GLY A 119 -7.59 12.59 5.72
C GLY A 119 -7.25 13.55 6.84
N LYS A 120 -6.49 13.13 7.87
CA LYS A 120 -5.94 14.05 8.87
C LYS A 120 -4.67 14.76 8.39
N ALA A 121 -3.92 14.11 7.49
CA ALA A 121 -2.63 14.61 7.00
C ALA A 121 -2.77 15.38 5.68
N TYR A 122 -3.78 15.07 4.87
CA TYR A 122 -3.90 15.60 3.51
C TYR A 122 -5.22 16.31 3.25
N SER A 123 -5.17 17.30 2.34
CA SER A 123 -6.34 18.08 1.92
C SER A 123 -7.41 17.23 1.22
N PRO A 124 -8.70 17.64 1.21
CA PRO A 124 -9.75 16.91 0.51
C PRO A 124 -9.46 16.64 -0.97
N SER A 125 -8.83 17.60 -1.66
CA SER A 125 -8.41 17.45 -3.05
C SER A 125 -7.33 16.38 -3.23
N THR A 126 -6.39 16.28 -2.29
CA THR A 126 -5.37 15.23 -2.26
C THR A 126 -6.01 13.87 -2.02
N ILE A 127 -6.92 13.78 -1.05
CA ILE A 127 -7.65 12.54 -0.74
C ILE A 127 -8.43 12.06 -1.96
N SER A 128 -9.10 12.94 -2.69
CA SER A 128 -9.79 12.58 -3.93
C SER A 128 -8.82 12.00 -4.97
N ARG A 129 -7.68 12.66 -5.19
CA ARG A 129 -6.66 12.20 -6.14
C ARG A 129 -6.11 10.82 -5.79
N MET A 130 -5.73 10.60 -4.53
CA MET A 130 -5.25 9.31 -4.04
C MET A 130 -6.34 8.23 -4.17
N THR A 131 -7.57 8.59 -3.83
CA THR A 131 -8.73 7.70 -3.98
C THR A 131 -8.92 7.28 -5.44
N ASP A 132 -8.78 8.19 -6.40
CA ASP A 132 -8.96 7.88 -7.82
C ASP A 132 -7.84 6.99 -8.37
N ILE A 133 -6.60 7.18 -7.92
CA ILE A 133 -5.47 6.28 -8.27
C ILE A 133 -5.70 4.87 -7.75
N VAL A 134 -6.15 4.76 -6.50
CA VAL A 134 -6.46 3.47 -5.88
C VAL A 134 -7.63 2.79 -6.61
N LYS A 135 -8.68 3.53 -6.98
CA LYS A 135 -9.79 2.99 -7.79
C LYS A 135 -9.30 2.48 -9.14
N GLU A 136 -8.46 3.23 -9.84
CA GLU A 136 -7.91 2.83 -11.13
C GLU A 136 -7.11 1.51 -11.02
N ASP A 137 -6.31 1.38 -9.96
CA ASP A 137 -5.55 0.16 -9.68
C ASP A 137 -6.46 -1.04 -9.34
N ILE A 138 -7.54 -0.82 -8.58
CA ILE A 138 -8.57 -1.83 -8.30
C ILE A 138 -9.28 -2.27 -9.59
N GLU A 139 -9.65 -1.33 -10.46
CA GLU A 139 -10.27 -1.67 -11.74
C GLU A 139 -9.35 -2.50 -12.63
N LYS A 140 -8.06 -2.13 -12.71
CA LYS A 140 -7.04 -2.90 -13.43
C LYS A 140 -6.90 -4.31 -12.86
N TRP A 141 -6.92 -4.42 -11.52
CA TRP A 141 -6.87 -5.70 -10.84
C TRP A 141 -8.06 -6.59 -11.19
N HIS A 142 -9.28 -6.05 -11.25
CA HIS A 142 -10.47 -6.83 -11.62
C HIS A 142 -10.51 -7.22 -13.10
N LYS A 143 -9.90 -6.42 -13.99
CA LYS A 143 -9.85 -6.67 -15.44
C LYS A 143 -8.68 -7.55 -15.87
N ARG A 144 -7.78 -7.94 -14.96
CA ARG A 144 -6.63 -8.79 -15.30
C ARG A 144 -7.09 -10.17 -15.78
N PRO A 145 -6.41 -10.78 -16.76
CA PRO A 145 -6.67 -12.16 -17.14
C PRO A 145 -6.42 -13.08 -15.94
N LEU A 146 -7.31 -14.05 -15.76
CA LEU A 146 -7.22 -15.08 -14.72
C LEU A 146 -6.14 -16.11 -15.04
#